data_AF-A0A7C3KKD8-F1
#
_entry.id   AF-A0A7C3KKD8-F1
#
_cell.length_a   1.000
_cell.length_b   1.000
_cell.length_c   1.000
_cell.angle_alpha   90.00
_cell.angle_beta   90.00
_cell.angle_gamma   90.00
#
_symmetry.space_group_name_H-M   'P 1'
#
loop_
_entity.id
_entity.type
_entity.pdbx_description
1 polymer ?
#
loop_
_entity_poly.entity_id
_entity_poly.type
_entity_poly.pdbx_seq_one_letter_code
_entity_poly.pdbx_strand_id
1 'polypeptide(L)'
;MVFILKSPTPLVPPTIPGSDGGSSSGYACQLLSVSPANGTIFAPRTNFSAVWTIKNTGKREWDRNSVDFVYLSGDKIHKVSGYDLNKDVSPNQSISFTVSMQAPKNASPYTTVWTLRIGSDNFCRVALYIIVQ
;
A
#
# COMPACT_ATOMS: atom_id res chain seq x y z
N MET A 1 25.81 31.41 24.04
CA MET A 1 25.45 30.08 23.49
C MET A 1 24.44 30.30 22.38
N VAL A 2 24.88 30.31 21.12
CA VAL A 2 23.99 30.49 19.97
C VAL A 2 23.37 29.13 19.63
N PHE A 3 22.08 28.97 19.88
CA PHE A 3 21.33 27.80 19.40
C PHE A 3 21.02 28.03 17.92
N ILE A 4 21.78 27.40 17.03
CA ILE A 4 21.41 27.31 15.62
C ILE A 4 20.26 26.30 15.53
N LEU A 5 19.02 26.79 15.52
CA LEU A 5 17.85 26.00 15.15
C LEU A 5 18.01 25.64 13.67
N LYS A 6 18.46 24.41 13.39
CA LYS A 6 18.38 23.85 12.05
C LYS A 6 16.90 23.74 11.69
N SER A 7 16.44 24.58 10.78
CA SER A 7 15.08 24.50 10.24
C SER A 7 14.84 23.09 9.71
N PRO A 8 13.76 22.39 10.13
CA PRO A 8 13.45 21.08 9.58
C PRO A 8 13.22 21.27 8.08
N THR A 9 13.98 20.54 7.27
CA THR A 9 13.75 20.48 5.82
C THR A 9 12.29 20.08 5.61
N PRO A 10 11.47 20.86 4.88
CA PRO A 10 10.11 20.43 4.57
C PRO A 10 10.19 19.07 3.89
N LEU A 11 9.68 18.03 4.57
CA LEU A 11 9.50 16.70 4.00
C LEU A 11 8.49 16.87 2.88
N VAL A 12 8.96 17.03 1.64
CA VAL A 12 8.10 16.93 0.45
C VAL A 12 7.49 15.53 0.52
N PRO A 13 6.17 15.39 0.72
CA PRO A 13 5.55 14.08 0.66
C PRO A 13 5.89 13.51 -0.72
N PRO A 14 6.42 12.29 -0.83
CA PRO A 14 6.60 11.68 -2.14
C PRO A 14 5.23 11.67 -2.82
N THR A 15 5.10 12.37 -3.95
CA THR A 15 3.94 12.26 -4.83
C THR A 15 3.93 10.84 -5.34
N ILE A 16 3.16 9.97 -4.68
CA ILE A 16 3.01 8.58 -5.12
C ILE A 16 2.25 8.64 -6.45
N PRO A 17 2.85 8.23 -7.58
CA PRO A 17 2.13 8.19 -8.84
C PRO A 17 0.89 7.30 -8.68
N GLY A 18 -0.24 7.79 -9.18
CA GLY A 18 -1.52 7.13 -9.11
C GLY A 18 -1.44 5.68 -9.61
N SER A 19 -2.28 4.85 -8.98
CA SER A 19 -2.46 3.43 -9.27
C SER A 19 -3.05 3.23 -10.68
N ASP A 20 -2.27 3.48 -11.72
CA ASP A 20 -2.64 3.18 -13.10
C ASP A 20 -1.89 1.91 -13.53
N GLY A 21 -2.34 0.79 -12.96
CA GLY A 21 -1.70 -0.51 -13.06
C GLY A 21 -2.51 -1.48 -13.92
N GLY A 22 -2.80 -1.10 -15.16
CA GLY A 22 -3.30 -2.04 -16.17
C GLY A 22 -2.19 -3.00 -16.57
N SER A 23 -2.39 -4.30 -16.35
CA SER A 23 -1.59 -5.33 -17.04
C SER A 23 -2.24 -5.63 -18.39
N SER A 24 -1.42 -5.92 -19.40
CA SER A 24 -1.85 -6.16 -20.80
C SER A 24 -2.82 -7.34 -20.99
N SER A 25 -3.15 -8.07 -19.93
CA SER A 25 -3.98 -9.27 -19.91
C SER A 25 -5.45 -9.03 -19.54
N GLY A 26 -5.87 -7.76 -19.37
CA GLY A 26 -7.26 -7.40 -19.05
C GLY A 26 -7.56 -7.27 -17.55
N TYR A 27 -6.53 -7.38 -16.70
CA TYR A 27 -6.60 -7.02 -15.29
C TYR A 27 -6.18 -5.57 -15.11
N ALA A 28 -7.05 -4.78 -14.49
CA ALA A 28 -6.80 -3.39 -14.13
C ALA A 28 -7.54 -3.08 -12.83
N CYS A 29 -7.07 -2.07 -12.11
CA CYS A 29 -7.70 -1.66 -10.87
C CYS A 29 -7.74 -0.14 -10.74
N GLN A 30 -8.44 0.30 -9.71
CA GLN A 30 -8.38 1.66 -9.20
C GLN A 30 -8.34 1.60 -7.67
N LEU A 31 -7.38 2.31 -7.05
CA LEU A 31 -7.39 2.55 -5.61
C LEU A 31 -8.53 3.52 -5.28
N LEU A 32 -9.47 3.09 -4.43
CA LEU A 32 -10.56 3.95 -3.94
C LEU A 32 -10.17 4.67 -2.66
N SER A 33 -9.50 3.99 -1.73
CA SER A 33 -9.06 4.59 -0.47
C SER A 33 -7.89 3.84 0.15
N VAL A 34 -7.11 4.57 0.95
CA VAL A 34 -6.05 4.03 1.81
C VAL A 34 -6.24 4.58 3.22
N SER A 35 -6.11 3.71 4.22
CA SER A 35 -6.10 4.04 5.65
C SER A 35 -4.92 3.32 6.32
N PRO A 36 -4.15 3.94 7.22
CA PRO A 36 -4.20 5.35 7.57
C PRO A 36 -3.90 6.25 6.36
N ALA A 37 -4.24 7.54 6.47
CA ALA A 37 -3.93 8.49 5.41
C ALA A 37 -2.40 8.60 5.23
N ASN A 38 -1.96 8.83 4.00
CA ASN A 38 -0.53 9.03 3.73
C ASN A 38 0.03 10.18 4.58
N GLY A 39 1.19 9.94 5.18
CA GLY A 39 1.86 10.91 6.06
C GLY A 39 1.41 10.85 7.51
N THR A 40 0.55 9.88 7.87
CA THR A 40 0.19 9.65 9.27
C THR A 40 1.45 9.38 10.10
N ILE A 41 1.51 10.05 11.26
CA ILE A 41 2.63 9.95 12.20
C ILE A 41 2.33 8.83 13.20
N PHE A 42 3.31 7.95 13.41
CA PHE A 42 3.27 6.90 14.41
C PHE A 42 4.47 7.00 15.36
N ALA A 43 4.25 6.70 16.64
CA ALA A 43 5.35 6.48 17.57
C ALA A 43 6.16 5.23 17.17
N PRO A 44 7.46 5.17 17.47
CA PRO A 44 8.28 3.99 17.21
C PRO A 44 7.65 2.70 17.76
N ARG A 45 7.77 1.59 17.02
CA ARG A 45 7.25 0.26 17.39
C ARG A 45 5.72 0.15 17.49
N THR A 46 4.95 1.17 17.08
CA THR A 46 3.49 1.11 17.09
C THR A 46 2.97 0.06 16.11
N ASN A 47 2.07 -0.82 16.57
CA ASN A 47 1.32 -1.71 15.69
C ASN A 47 0.12 -0.96 15.10
N PHE A 48 -0.13 -1.13 13.81
CA PHE A 48 -1.30 -0.55 13.15
C PHE A 48 -1.77 -1.44 11.99
N SER A 49 -2.96 -1.16 11.46
CA SER A 49 -3.49 -1.85 10.29
C SER A 49 -3.50 -0.89 9.09
N ALA A 50 -2.87 -1.30 7.99
CA ALA A 50 -3.03 -0.64 6.71
C ALA A 50 -4.20 -1.27 5.95
N VAL A 51 -5.10 -0.46 5.41
CA VAL A 51 -6.27 -0.88 4.67
C VAL A 51 -6.29 -0.18 3.32
N TRP A 52 -6.28 -0.96 2.25
CA TRP A 52 -6.52 -0.46 0.88
C TRP A 52 -7.85 -0.98 0.38
N THR A 53 -8.73 -0.08 -0.06
CA THR A 53 -9.95 -0.46 -0.79
C THR A 53 -9.72 -0.25 -2.26
N ILE A 54 -9.81 -1.34 -3.02
CA ILE A 54 -9.43 -1.41 -4.43
C ILE A 54 -10.64 -1.87 -5.24
N LYS A 55 -10.90 -1.18 -6.35
CA LYS A 55 -11.93 -1.53 -7.33
C LYS A 55 -11.31 -2.28 -8.50
N ASN A 56 -11.98 -3.32 -8.97
CA ASN A 56 -11.69 -3.94 -10.26
C ASN A 56 -12.25 -3.06 -11.39
N THR A 57 -11.36 -2.45 -12.17
CA THR A 57 -11.70 -1.67 -13.37
C THR A 57 -11.30 -2.39 -14.66
N GLY A 58 -10.83 -3.64 -14.53
CA GLY A 58 -10.49 -4.51 -15.64
C GLY A 58 -11.70 -5.18 -16.28
N LYS A 59 -11.40 -6.07 -17.23
CA LYS A 59 -12.40 -6.87 -17.95
C LYS A 59 -12.56 -8.28 -17.39
N ARG A 60 -11.59 -8.73 -16.57
CA ARG A 60 -11.56 -10.06 -15.95
C ARG A 60 -11.94 -9.98 -14.49
N GLU A 61 -12.64 -11.00 -14.02
CA GLU A 61 -12.81 -11.24 -12.59
C GLU A 61 -11.47 -11.59 -11.94
N TRP A 62 -11.29 -11.14 -10.70
CA TRP A 62 -10.18 -11.59 -9.85
C TRP A 62 -10.66 -12.82 -9.10
N ASP A 63 -10.25 -13.99 -9.56
CA ASP A 63 -10.51 -15.27 -8.89
C ASP A 63 -9.74 -15.32 -7.57
N ARG A 64 -10.44 -15.67 -6.50
CA ARG A 64 -9.91 -15.60 -5.13
C ARG A 64 -8.77 -16.58 -4.84
N ASN A 65 -8.61 -17.61 -5.65
CA ASN A 65 -7.59 -18.64 -5.49
C ASN A 65 -6.40 -18.43 -6.44
N SER A 66 -6.51 -17.49 -7.39
CA SER A 66 -5.52 -17.24 -8.43
C SER A 66 -4.87 -15.87 -8.31
N VAL A 67 -5.54 -14.93 -7.64
CA VAL A 67 -5.04 -13.57 -7.39
C VAL A 67 -4.63 -13.45 -5.93
N ASP A 68 -3.44 -12.87 -5.72
CA ASP A 68 -2.89 -12.60 -4.40
C ASP A 68 -2.65 -11.10 -4.22
N PHE A 69 -2.83 -10.58 -3.01
CA PHE A 69 -2.37 -9.24 -2.62
C PHE A 69 -1.05 -9.35 -1.86
N VAL A 70 0.04 -8.89 -2.48
CA VAL A 70 1.40 -9.16 -2.00
C VAL A 70 2.24 -7.90 -1.88
N TYR A 71 3.18 -7.92 -0.95
CA TYR A 71 4.24 -6.93 -0.87
C TYR A 71 5.08 -6.97 -2.15
N LEU A 72 5.28 -5.80 -2.75
CA LEU A 72 6.05 -5.64 -3.98
C LEU A 72 7.45 -5.07 -3.72
N SER A 73 7.53 -3.92 -3.01
CA SER A 73 8.80 -3.20 -2.81
C SER A 73 8.70 -2.14 -1.70
N GLY A 74 9.79 -1.41 -1.45
CA GLY A 74 9.89 -0.39 -0.41
C GLY A 74 10.21 -0.95 0.97
N ASP A 75 9.79 -0.28 2.03
CA ASP A 75 10.05 -0.67 3.40
C ASP A 75 9.19 -1.86 3.83
N LYS A 76 9.83 -2.85 4.46
CA LYS A 76 9.20 -4.06 4.99
C LYS A 76 8.70 -3.82 6.42
N ILE A 77 7.65 -3.00 6.53
CA ILE A 77 7.00 -2.65 7.81
C ILE A 77 5.78 -3.52 8.13
N HIS A 78 5.54 -4.56 7.32
CA HIS A 78 4.45 -5.52 7.49
C HIS A 78 4.86 -6.73 8.34
N LYS A 79 3.86 -7.40 8.93
CA LYS A 79 4.06 -8.66 9.65
C LYS A 79 3.91 -9.89 8.74
N VAL A 80 3.08 -9.78 7.71
CA VAL A 80 2.81 -10.82 6.70
C VAL A 80 2.91 -10.17 5.33
N SER A 81 3.51 -10.87 4.35
CA SER A 81 3.86 -10.30 3.04
C SER A 81 2.90 -10.64 1.90
N GLY A 82 1.84 -11.41 2.15
CA GLY A 82 0.91 -11.87 1.14
C GLY A 82 -0.43 -12.31 1.73
N TYR A 83 -1.50 -12.08 0.97
CA TYR A 83 -2.88 -12.36 1.37
C TYR A 83 -3.69 -12.87 0.18
N ASP A 84 -4.39 -13.98 0.38
CA ASP A 84 -5.39 -14.44 -0.56
C ASP A 84 -6.61 -13.50 -0.52
N LEU A 85 -7.35 -13.48 -1.62
CA LEU A 85 -8.63 -12.78 -1.68
C LEU A 85 -9.68 -13.54 -0.83
N ASN A 86 -10.48 -12.79 -0.07
CA ASN A 86 -11.56 -13.38 0.72
C ASN A 86 -12.83 -13.69 -0.09
N LYS A 87 -12.91 -13.19 -1.34
CA LYS A 87 -13.99 -13.38 -2.29
C LYS A 87 -13.50 -13.09 -3.71
N ASP A 88 -14.22 -13.59 -4.70
CA ASP A 88 -14.02 -13.19 -6.08
C ASP A 88 -14.42 -11.73 -6.28
N VAL A 89 -13.74 -11.03 -7.20
CA VAL A 89 -14.00 -9.61 -7.48
C VAL A 89 -14.26 -9.42 -8.96
N SER A 90 -15.54 -9.45 -9.33
CA SER A 90 -15.99 -9.20 -10.70
C SER A 90 -15.69 -7.75 -11.14
N PRO A 91 -15.68 -7.44 -12.45
CA PRO A 91 -15.55 -6.07 -12.95
C PRO A 91 -16.52 -5.10 -12.27
N ASN A 92 -16.03 -3.90 -11.97
CA ASN A 92 -16.70 -2.84 -11.21
C ASN A 92 -16.99 -3.11 -9.73
N GLN A 93 -16.65 -4.28 -9.19
CA GLN A 93 -16.73 -4.56 -7.76
C GLN A 93 -15.46 -4.12 -7.02
N SER A 94 -15.54 -4.05 -5.69
CA SER A 94 -14.42 -3.69 -4.82
C SER A 94 -14.17 -4.69 -3.69
N ILE A 95 -12.95 -4.62 -3.18
CA ILE A 95 -12.44 -5.41 -2.07
C ILE A 95 -11.54 -4.54 -1.18
N SER A 96 -11.50 -4.85 0.11
CA SER A 96 -10.60 -4.20 1.06
C SER A 96 -9.58 -5.21 1.58
N PHE A 97 -8.31 -4.85 1.51
CA PHE A 97 -7.21 -5.63 2.06
C PHE A 97 -6.75 -5.00 3.36
N THR A 98 -6.67 -5.78 4.44
CA THR A 98 -6.13 -5.32 5.73
C THR A 98 -4.80 -6.01 6.01
N VAL A 99 -3.75 -5.21 6.11
CA VAL A 99 -2.39 -5.68 6.38
C VAL A 99 -1.97 -5.25 7.78
N SER A 100 -1.51 -6.20 8.57
CA SER A 100 -0.94 -5.93 9.90
C SER A 100 0.48 -5.37 9.76
N MET A 101 0.68 -4.16 10.28
CA MET A 101 1.93 -3.41 10.18
C MET A 101 2.53 -3.12 11.57
N GLN A 102 3.83 -2.80 11.58
CA GLN A 102 4.53 -2.23 12.73
C GLN A 102 5.44 -1.10 12.27
N ALA A 103 5.26 0.09 12.87
CA ALA A 103 6.14 1.22 12.70
C ALA A 103 7.57 0.87 13.16
N PRO A 104 8.61 1.15 12.34
CA PRO A 104 10.00 0.90 12.73
C PRO A 104 10.46 1.64 13.99
N LYS A 105 11.66 1.30 14.48
CA LYS A 105 12.25 1.95 15.67
C LYS A 105 12.74 3.38 15.38
N ASN A 106 13.27 3.62 14.19
CA ASN A 106 13.99 4.84 13.89
C ASN A 106 13.03 5.91 13.39
N ALA A 107 13.22 7.14 13.85
CA ALA A 107 12.47 8.27 13.33
C ALA A 107 12.87 8.51 11.86
N SER A 108 11.93 8.27 10.95
CA SER A 108 12.12 8.36 9.51
C SER A 108 10.78 8.29 8.78
N PRO A 109 10.68 8.86 7.57
CA PRO A 109 9.63 8.45 6.63
C PRO A 109 9.82 6.99 6.19
N TYR A 110 8.72 6.27 6.00
CA TYR A 110 8.71 4.91 5.46
C TYR A 110 7.62 4.76 4.39
N THR A 111 7.92 4.06 3.30
CA THR A 111 6.98 3.79 2.20
C THR A 111 6.94 2.30 1.90
N THR A 112 5.76 1.69 1.95
CA THR A 112 5.56 0.29 1.57
C THR A 112 4.69 0.20 0.31
N VAL A 113 5.10 -0.63 -0.66
CA VAL A 113 4.42 -0.79 -1.96
C VAL A 113 3.91 -2.21 -2.09
N TRP A 114 2.66 -2.33 -2.52
CA TRP A 114 1.90 -3.57 -2.63
C TRP A 114 1.31 -3.70 -4.03
N THR A 115 0.96 -4.91 -4.41
CA THR A 115 0.35 -5.19 -5.72
C THR A 115 -0.65 -6.33 -5.62
N LEU A 116 -1.64 -6.33 -6.50
CA LEU A 116 -2.31 -7.58 -6.86
C LEU A 116 -1.42 -8.35 -7.83
N ARG A 117 -1.46 -9.67 -7.77
CA ARG A 117 -0.62 -10.54 -8.59
C ARG A 117 -1.42 -11.74 -9.04
N ILE A 118 -1.28 -12.12 -10.31
CA ILE A 118 -1.80 -13.37 -10.87
C ILE A 118 -0.63 -14.15 -11.47
N GLY A 119 -0.34 -15.34 -10.95
CA GLY A 119 0.85 -16.10 -11.36
C GLY A 119 2.15 -15.30 -11.14
N SER A 120 2.84 -14.91 -12.21
CA SER A 120 4.02 -14.02 -12.17
C SER A 120 3.70 -12.54 -12.37
N ASP A 121 2.48 -12.21 -12.76
CA ASP A 121 2.15 -10.90 -13.31
C ASP A 121 1.56 -10.00 -12.22
N ASN A 122 2.26 -8.91 -11.95
CA ASN A 122 1.80 -7.88 -11.03
C ASN A 122 0.88 -6.91 -11.76
N PHE A 123 -0.30 -6.68 -11.21
CA PHE A 123 -1.23 -5.65 -11.65
C PHE A 123 -1.69 -4.85 -10.42
N CYS A 124 -2.15 -3.62 -10.60
CA CYS A 124 -2.62 -2.80 -9.48
C CYS A 124 -1.56 -2.51 -8.38
N ARG A 125 -0.67 -1.55 -8.62
CA ARG A 125 0.27 -1.09 -7.59
C ARG A 125 -0.39 -0.06 -6.67
N VAL A 126 -0.27 -0.26 -5.37
CA VAL A 126 -0.73 0.67 -4.33
C VAL A 126 0.36 0.85 -3.28
N ALA A 127 0.36 1.95 -2.56
CA ALA A 127 1.37 2.23 -1.56
C ALA A 127 0.77 2.88 -0.32
N LEU A 128 1.55 2.87 0.77
CA LEU A 128 1.31 3.64 1.97
C LEU A 128 2.61 4.32 2.39
N TYR A 129 2.50 5.62 2.68
CA TYR A 129 3.56 6.46 3.25
C TYR A 129 3.23 6.80 4.70
N ILE A 130 4.16 6.58 5.63
CA ILE A 130 4.03 6.94 7.04
C ILE A 130 5.26 7.71 7.52
N ILE A 131 5.14 8.38 8.66
CA ILE A 131 6.24 9.05 9.35
C ILE A 131 6.37 8.42 10.74
N VAL A 132 7.58 8.06 11.14
CA VAL A 132 7.89 7.65 12.52
C VAL A 132 8.58 8.79 13.24
N GLN A 133 8.05 9.18 14.40
CA GLN A 133 8.59 10.23 15.29
C GLN A 133 8.34 9.87 16.76
#